data_AF-N9VBZ8-F1
#
_entry.id   AF-N9VBZ8-F1
#
_cell.length_a   1.000
_cell.length_b   1.000
_cell.length_c   1.000
_cell.angle_alpha   90.00
_cell.angle_beta   90.00
_cell.angle_gamma   90.00
#
_symmetry.space_group_name_H-M   'P 1'
#
loop_
_entity.id
_entity.type
_entity.pdbx_description
1 polymer ?
#
loop_
_entity_poly.entity_id
_entity_poly.type
_entity_poly.pdbx_seq_one_letter_code
_entity_poly.pdbx_strand_id
1 'polypeptide(L)'
;MKKSFKLLLATAAITTIATPLLAASCNTKELHEEMQKKDSYKQTNKDNDSSSTLKSDKDGKDKKNEKNSEESSSGKLVTPKIQPQPETISPADGPKEEQPNEMDEVVKDLKDILTSTFAHEDLDELKKFKKDSSIYSLWYDKNQRNIVLFKGKESPFEEKNKEEEKYAIFGLSGNASKIKGDIQLVNDKTPSIKMDKDGHQTVVLSNQLDFNIFKNEENDKFYIEVKYKVAKFLSSENSIISTNSNSSSLLVELK
;
A
#
# COMPACT_ATOMS: atom_id res chain seq x y z
N MET A 1 16.39 -76.35 -5.55
CA MET A 1 16.14 -75.24 -6.49
C MET A 1 16.42 -73.92 -5.79
N LYS A 2 17.24 -73.06 -6.42
CA LYS A 2 17.11 -71.59 -6.57
C LYS A 2 16.97 -70.73 -5.29
N LYS A 3 17.66 -69.60 -5.07
CA LYS A 3 18.70 -68.80 -5.75
C LYS A 3 19.19 -67.80 -4.68
N SER A 4 20.50 -67.59 -4.58
CA SER A 4 21.12 -66.51 -3.81
C SER A 4 20.98 -65.17 -4.53
N PHE A 5 20.50 -64.12 -3.85
CA PHE A 5 20.50 -62.75 -4.34
C PHE A 5 21.70 -62.00 -3.72
N LYS A 6 22.69 -61.69 -4.56
CA LYS A 6 23.77 -60.74 -4.28
C LYS A 6 23.32 -59.38 -4.82
N LEU A 7 23.18 -58.37 -3.97
CA LEU A 7 22.99 -56.98 -4.42
C LEU A 7 24.36 -56.30 -4.46
N LEU A 8 24.69 -55.76 -5.64
CA LEU A 8 25.96 -55.15 -6.00
C LEU A 8 25.86 -53.64 -5.72
N LEU A 9 26.74 -53.11 -4.87
CA LEU A 9 26.82 -51.68 -4.55
C LEU A 9 27.53 -50.96 -5.72
N ALA A 10 26.83 -50.06 -6.41
CA ALA A 10 27.41 -49.23 -7.47
C ALA A 10 27.90 -47.89 -6.88
N THR A 11 29.21 -47.69 -6.85
CA THR A 11 29.85 -46.40 -6.52
C THR A 11 29.91 -45.53 -7.78
N ALA A 12 29.08 -44.50 -7.86
CA ALA A 12 29.18 -43.50 -8.92
C ALA A 12 30.26 -42.46 -8.56
N ALA A 13 31.14 -42.18 -9.52
CA ALA A 13 32.23 -41.21 -9.38
C ALA A 13 31.69 -39.77 -9.37
N ILE A 14 32.12 -38.97 -8.40
CA ILE A 14 31.84 -37.54 -8.33
C ILE A 14 32.87 -36.82 -9.22
N THR A 15 32.47 -36.41 -10.42
CA THR A 15 33.26 -35.48 -11.24
C THR A 15 33.01 -34.06 -10.78
N THR A 16 33.98 -33.46 -10.10
CA THR A 16 34.03 -32.02 -9.83
C THR A 16 34.35 -31.26 -11.12
N ILE A 17 33.39 -30.52 -11.65
CA ILE A 17 33.61 -29.52 -12.69
C ILE A 17 33.80 -28.18 -11.98
N ALA A 18 35.03 -27.68 -11.96
CA ALA A 18 35.34 -26.32 -11.55
C ALA A 18 35.08 -25.38 -12.71
N THR A 19 34.11 -24.48 -12.59
CA THR A 19 33.90 -23.35 -13.50
C THR A 19 34.67 -22.13 -12.97
N PRO A 20 35.48 -21.44 -13.78
CA PRO A 20 36.01 -20.13 -13.43
C PRO A 20 34.91 -19.07 -13.62
N LEU A 21 34.59 -18.35 -12.54
CA LEU A 21 33.80 -17.13 -12.57
C LEU A 21 34.66 -16.00 -13.17
N LEU A 22 34.35 -15.58 -14.39
CA LEU A 22 34.73 -14.27 -14.90
C LEU A 22 33.59 -13.30 -14.57
N ALA A 23 33.79 -12.51 -13.52
CA ALA A 23 32.94 -11.38 -13.20
C ALA A 23 33.21 -10.25 -14.21
N ALA A 24 32.31 -10.08 -15.18
CA ALA A 24 32.18 -8.84 -15.93
C ALA A 24 31.27 -7.90 -15.14
N SER A 25 31.87 -6.92 -14.47
CA SER A 25 31.19 -5.82 -13.79
C SER A 25 30.62 -4.85 -14.83
N CYS A 26 29.37 -5.06 -15.25
CA CYS A 26 28.61 -4.05 -16.02
C CYS A 26 28.01 -3.02 -15.07
N ASN A 27 28.53 -1.80 -15.17
CA ASN A 27 28.23 -0.62 -14.40
C ASN A 27 26.83 -0.09 -14.76
N THR A 28 25.81 -0.36 -13.95
CA THR A 28 24.43 0.13 -14.15
C THR A 28 24.27 1.51 -13.52
N LYS A 29 24.77 2.55 -14.20
CA LYS A 29 24.58 3.95 -13.76
C LYS A 29 23.80 4.84 -14.73
N GLU A 30 23.35 4.33 -15.88
CA GLU A 30 22.84 5.20 -16.95
C GLU A 30 21.31 5.28 -17.10
N LEU A 31 20.50 4.51 -16.37
CA LEU A 31 19.04 4.51 -16.55
C LEU A 31 18.26 5.53 -15.70
N HIS A 32 18.92 6.24 -14.76
CA HIS A 32 18.23 7.15 -13.85
C HIS A 32 18.04 8.58 -14.41
N GLU A 33 18.67 8.94 -15.53
CA GLU A 33 18.57 10.30 -16.09
C GLU A 33 17.42 10.51 -17.10
N GLU A 34 16.81 9.45 -17.65
CA GLU A 34 15.75 9.61 -18.66
C GLU A 34 14.34 9.80 -18.06
N MET A 35 14.16 9.58 -16.75
CA MET A 35 12.83 9.61 -16.11
C MET A 35 12.33 11.01 -15.67
N GLN A 36 13.12 12.08 -15.79
CA GLN A 36 12.70 13.43 -15.32
C GLN A 36 12.18 14.40 -16.40
N LYS A 37 12.03 14.00 -17.68
CA LYS A 37 11.81 14.95 -18.78
C LYS A 37 10.44 14.96 -19.49
N LYS A 38 9.38 14.32 -18.97
CA LYS A 38 8.10 14.22 -19.70
C LYS A 38 6.83 14.78 -19.05
N ASP A 39 6.92 15.51 -17.94
CA ASP A 39 5.75 16.22 -17.37
C ASP A 39 5.86 17.74 -17.53
N SER A 40 5.75 18.20 -18.78
CA SER A 40 5.45 19.58 -19.10
C SER A 40 4.99 19.62 -20.55
N TYR A 41 3.68 19.72 -20.80
CA TYR A 41 3.09 20.62 -21.80
C TYR A 41 1.55 20.61 -21.78
N LYS A 42 1.02 21.80 -21.47
CA LYS A 42 -0.22 22.44 -21.94
C LYS A 42 -1.60 21.89 -21.54
N GLN A 43 -2.10 22.49 -20.47
CA GLN A 43 -3.51 22.83 -20.27
C GLN A 43 -3.84 24.08 -21.11
N THR A 44 -4.79 23.99 -22.03
CA THR A 44 -5.38 25.15 -22.72
C THR A 44 -6.85 25.27 -22.35
N ASN A 45 -7.18 26.38 -21.68
CA ASN A 45 -8.52 26.89 -21.50
C ASN A 45 -9.18 27.20 -22.86
N LYS A 46 -10.48 26.92 -22.97
CA LYS A 46 -11.35 27.65 -23.89
C LYS A 46 -12.80 27.59 -23.39
N ASP A 47 -13.26 28.73 -22.88
CA ASP A 47 -14.66 29.03 -22.69
C ASP A 47 -15.41 29.00 -24.05
N ASN A 48 -16.67 28.59 -24.04
CA ASN A 48 -17.72 29.37 -24.70
C ASN A 48 -19.14 28.93 -24.29
N ASP A 49 -19.87 29.98 -23.95
CA ASP A 49 -21.27 30.22 -23.65
C ASP A 49 -22.26 29.76 -24.75
N SER A 50 -23.46 29.27 -24.38
CA SER A 50 -24.74 29.75 -24.93
C SER A 50 -25.99 29.06 -24.34
N SER A 51 -26.84 29.91 -23.77
CA SER A 51 -28.29 29.91 -23.48
C SER A 51 -29.26 28.83 -24.03
N SER A 52 -30.30 28.48 -23.25
CA SER A 52 -31.71 28.84 -23.54
C SER A 52 -32.74 28.44 -22.44
N THR A 53 -33.35 29.47 -21.85
CA THR A 53 -34.79 29.75 -21.59
C THR A 53 -35.80 28.64 -21.20
N LEU A 54 -36.54 28.82 -20.07
CA LEU A 54 -37.99 29.14 -20.04
C LEU A 54 -38.59 29.25 -18.60
N LYS A 55 -39.56 30.16 -18.47
CA LYS A 55 -40.30 30.63 -17.28
C LYS A 55 -41.60 29.83 -17.02
N SER A 56 -42.08 29.81 -15.77
CA SER A 56 -43.44 30.20 -15.28
C SER A 56 -43.64 29.71 -13.83
N ASP A 57 -43.89 30.60 -12.85
CA ASP A 57 -45.19 31.01 -12.24
C ASP A 57 -45.98 29.85 -11.59
N LYS A 58 -46.67 29.91 -10.44
CA LYS A 58 -46.81 30.80 -9.27
C LYS A 58 -47.89 30.14 -8.36
N ASP A 59 -47.88 30.51 -7.08
CA ASP A 59 -49.01 30.55 -6.11
C ASP A 59 -49.36 29.33 -5.23
N GLY A 60 -49.38 29.62 -3.92
CA GLY A 60 -49.83 28.77 -2.82
C GLY A 60 -49.60 29.38 -1.43
N LYS A 61 -50.33 30.47 -1.12
CA LYS A 61 -50.65 31.08 0.21
C LYS A 61 -50.84 30.05 1.35
N ASP A 62 -50.73 30.33 2.65
CA ASP A 62 -51.10 31.53 3.44
C ASP A 62 -50.56 31.42 4.91
N LYS A 63 -50.16 32.57 5.49
CA LYS A 63 -50.34 33.06 6.91
C LYS A 63 -49.83 32.21 8.09
N LYS A 64 -49.46 32.69 9.29
CA LYS A 64 -49.52 33.94 10.12
C LYS A 64 -48.60 33.58 11.33
N ASN A 65 -47.90 34.41 12.10
CA ASN A 65 -48.25 35.69 12.71
C ASN A 65 -46.96 36.20 13.44
N GLU A 66 -46.69 37.50 13.35
CA GLU A 66 -45.77 38.24 14.24
C GLU A 66 -46.43 38.53 15.60
N LYS A 67 -45.64 38.70 16.68
CA LYS A 67 -45.25 40.02 17.25
C LYS A 67 -45.10 40.02 18.79
N ASN A 68 -43.93 40.53 19.23
CA ASN A 68 -43.56 41.30 20.43
C ASN A 68 -44.33 41.20 21.76
N SER A 69 -43.61 41.16 22.88
CA SER A 69 -43.21 42.38 23.64
C SER A 69 -42.41 42.06 24.91
N GLU A 70 -41.57 43.05 25.27
CA GLU A 70 -40.79 43.25 26.51
C GLU A 70 -41.74 43.27 27.75
N GLU A 71 -41.34 43.20 29.03
CA GLU A 71 -40.23 43.86 29.75
C GLU A 71 -40.18 43.39 31.23
N SER A 72 -38.98 43.47 31.83
CA SER A 72 -38.63 43.87 33.22
C SER A 72 -39.19 43.18 34.49
N SER A 73 -38.28 42.76 35.39
CA SER A 73 -38.07 43.43 36.71
C SER A 73 -36.99 42.79 37.62
N SER A 74 -35.98 43.61 37.93
CA SER A 74 -35.19 43.84 39.17
C SER A 74 -34.75 42.70 40.13
N GLY A 75 -33.45 42.74 40.53
CA GLY A 75 -32.94 41.97 41.67
C GLY A 75 -31.42 42.01 41.96
N LYS A 76 -30.86 43.18 42.26
CA LYS A 76 -29.72 43.50 43.18
C LYS A 76 -28.36 42.72 43.16
N LEU A 77 -27.30 43.52 43.00
CA LEU A 77 -25.87 43.33 43.28
C LEU A 77 -25.50 42.51 44.54
N VAL A 78 -24.47 41.63 44.42
CA VAL A 78 -23.23 41.64 45.25
C VAL A 78 -22.06 41.02 44.43
N THR A 79 -20.98 41.78 44.26
CA THR A 79 -19.72 41.37 43.62
C THR A 79 -18.73 40.83 44.68
N PRO A 80 -18.15 39.63 44.52
CA PRO A 80 -16.96 39.23 45.25
C PRO A 80 -15.70 39.66 44.49
N LYS A 81 -14.81 40.33 45.21
CA LYS A 81 -13.48 40.78 44.78
C LYS A 81 -12.60 39.57 44.46
N ILE A 82 -12.42 39.25 43.17
CA ILE A 82 -11.44 38.24 42.72
C ILE A 82 -10.07 38.92 42.65
N GLN A 83 -9.14 38.41 43.47
CA GLN A 83 -7.71 38.71 43.41
C GLN A 83 -7.14 38.34 42.03
N PRO A 84 -6.30 39.19 41.40
CA PRO A 84 -5.58 38.78 40.21
C PRO A 84 -4.59 37.67 40.57
N GLN A 85 -4.87 36.46 40.09
CA GLN A 85 -3.89 35.39 40.00
C GLN A 85 -2.81 35.84 38.99
N PRO A 86 -1.50 35.67 39.29
CA PRO A 86 -0.48 35.92 38.29
C PRO A 86 -0.72 34.98 37.11
N GLU A 87 -0.87 35.56 35.92
CA GLU A 87 -0.88 34.86 34.66
C GLU A 87 0.37 33.98 34.60
N THR A 88 0.16 32.66 34.71
CA THR A 88 1.20 31.71 34.38
C THR A 88 1.32 31.77 32.87
N ILE A 89 2.31 32.52 32.39
CA ILE A 89 2.71 32.55 30.99
C ILE A 89 3.16 31.13 30.67
N SER A 90 2.28 30.33 30.08
CA SER A 90 2.68 29.06 29.47
C SER A 90 3.80 29.37 28.49
N PRO A 91 4.98 28.75 28.62
CA PRO A 91 6.05 28.95 27.65
C PRO A 91 5.53 28.50 26.29
N ALA A 92 5.70 29.36 25.29
CA ALA A 92 5.35 29.09 23.92
C ALA A 92 5.88 27.71 23.51
N ASP A 93 4.96 26.84 23.10
CA ASP A 93 5.27 25.57 22.44
C ASP A 93 6.21 25.89 21.26
N GLY A 94 7.51 25.65 21.47
CA GLY A 94 8.44 25.49 20.37
C GLY A 94 7.96 24.33 19.49
N PRO A 95 8.41 24.26 18.22
CA PRO A 95 8.06 23.14 17.37
C PRO A 95 8.46 21.84 18.10
N LYS A 96 7.47 21.00 18.44
CA LYS A 96 7.72 19.65 18.93
C LYS A 96 8.62 18.99 17.91
N GLU A 97 9.84 18.65 18.30
CA GLU A 97 10.66 17.73 17.51
C GLU A 97 9.84 16.45 17.35
N GLU A 98 9.37 16.20 16.12
CA GLU A 98 8.68 14.97 15.77
C GLU A 98 9.68 13.83 16.00
N GLN A 99 9.40 12.99 16.99
CA GLN A 99 10.22 11.80 17.21
C GLN A 99 10.20 10.95 15.93
N PRO A 100 11.36 10.45 15.49
CA PRO A 100 11.45 9.67 14.27
C PRO A 100 10.60 8.41 14.42
N ASN A 101 9.71 8.22 13.45
CA ASN A 101 8.85 7.04 13.36
C ASN A 101 9.71 5.80 13.10
N GLU A 102 9.64 4.79 13.99
CA GLU A 102 10.41 3.53 13.86
C GLU A 102 10.25 2.90 12.47
N MET A 103 9.06 2.97 11.88
CA MET A 103 8.78 2.39 10.57
C MET A 103 9.39 3.18 9.42
N ASP A 104 9.69 4.48 9.61
CA ASP A 104 10.40 5.26 8.61
C ASP A 104 11.86 4.81 8.47
N GLU A 105 12.50 4.35 9.53
CA GLU A 105 13.84 3.75 9.45
C GLU A 105 13.80 2.36 8.79
N VAL A 106 12.75 1.58 9.05
CA VAL A 106 12.57 0.29 8.37
C VAL A 106 12.37 0.50 6.88
N VAL A 107 11.46 1.39 6.47
CA VAL A 107 11.08 1.56 5.07
C VAL A 107 12.21 2.12 4.21
N LYS A 108 13.07 2.99 4.76
CA LYS A 108 14.24 3.56 4.05
C LYS A 108 15.21 2.49 3.57
N ASP A 109 15.37 1.41 4.33
CA ASP A 109 16.29 0.32 3.98
C ASP A 109 15.71 -0.69 2.98
N LEU A 110 14.41 -0.59 2.66
CA LEU A 110 13.69 -1.54 1.81
C LEU A 110 13.64 -1.08 0.37
N LYS A 111 14.75 -1.26 -0.35
CA LYS A 111 14.82 -1.07 -1.79
C LYS A 111 15.04 -2.40 -2.49
N ASP A 112 14.35 -2.60 -3.61
CA ASP A 112 14.49 -3.76 -4.51
C ASP A 112 14.38 -5.11 -3.77
N ILE A 113 13.36 -5.22 -2.90
CA ILE A 113 13.20 -6.37 -2.01
C ILE A 113 12.49 -7.56 -2.67
N LEU A 114 12.05 -7.43 -3.91
CA LEU A 114 11.26 -8.46 -4.59
C LEU A 114 12.17 -9.49 -5.27
N THR A 115 11.79 -10.75 -5.18
CA THR A 115 12.37 -11.85 -5.96
C THR A 115 11.26 -12.67 -6.59
N SER A 116 11.45 -13.15 -7.82
CA SER A 116 10.49 -14.05 -8.47
C SER A 116 10.39 -15.36 -7.71
N THR A 117 9.16 -15.81 -7.44
CA THR A 117 8.88 -17.11 -6.80
C THR A 117 7.80 -17.93 -7.49
N PHE A 118 7.20 -17.40 -8.55
CA PHE A 118 6.16 -18.10 -9.31
C PHE A 118 6.67 -19.42 -9.89
N ALA A 119 5.80 -20.42 -9.93
CA ALA A 119 6.08 -21.70 -10.55
C ALA A 119 5.88 -21.62 -12.07
N HIS A 120 6.41 -22.60 -12.81
CA HIS A 120 6.23 -22.66 -14.27
C HIS A 120 4.74 -22.78 -14.66
N GLU A 121 3.94 -23.46 -13.83
CA GLU A 121 2.49 -23.58 -14.00
C GLU A 121 1.74 -22.25 -13.92
N ASP A 122 2.30 -21.24 -13.25
CA ASP A 122 1.69 -19.91 -13.08
C ASP A 122 1.93 -18.98 -14.29
N LEU A 123 2.79 -19.37 -15.23
CA LEU A 123 3.21 -18.52 -16.36
C LEU A 123 2.04 -18.08 -17.24
N ASP A 124 1.05 -18.94 -17.43
CA ASP A 124 -0.12 -18.60 -18.25
C ASP A 124 -0.98 -17.53 -17.59
N GLU A 125 -1.06 -17.53 -16.26
CA GLU A 125 -1.75 -16.46 -15.53
C GLU A 125 -0.94 -15.16 -15.54
N LEU A 126 0.38 -15.23 -15.38
CA LEU A 126 1.26 -14.06 -15.50
C LEU A 126 1.20 -13.42 -16.89
N LYS A 127 1.03 -14.21 -17.96
CA LYS A 127 0.76 -13.70 -19.31
C LYS A 127 -0.57 -12.95 -19.39
N LYS A 128 -1.62 -13.43 -18.73
CA LYS A 128 -2.92 -12.72 -18.66
C LYS A 128 -2.79 -11.43 -17.85
N PHE A 129 -2.12 -11.49 -16.71
CA PHE A 129 -1.82 -10.33 -15.87
C PHE A 129 -1.03 -9.24 -16.61
N LYS A 130 -0.01 -9.61 -17.40
CA LYS A 130 0.72 -8.68 -18.28
C LYS A 130 -0.20 -8.01 -19.31
N LYS A 131 -1.15 -8.77 -19.88
CA LYS A 131 -2.07 -8.26 -20.92
C LYS A 131 -3.04 -7.26 -20.33
N ASP A 132 -3.72 -7.65 -19.26
CA ASP A 132 -4.72 -6.85 -18.56
C ASP A 132 -4.55 -6.99 -17.05
N SER A 133 -3.81 -6.06 -16.46
CA SER A 133 -3.57 -6.05 -15.02
C SER A 133 -4.73 -5.47 -14.21
N SER A 134 -5.72 -4.87 -14.86
CA SER A 134 -6.83 -4.16 -14.18
C SER A 134 -7.82 -5.10 -13.50
N ILE A 135 -7.86 -6.36 -13.96
CA ILE A 135 -8.68 -7.42 -13.37
C ILE A 135 -7.97 -8.16 -12.22
N TYR A 136 -6.74 -7.78 -11.89
CA TYR A 136 -5.95 -8.40 -10.84
C TYR A 136 -5.65 -7.43 -9.70
N SER A 137 -5.29 -8.00 -8.56
CA SER A 137 -4.74 -7.30 -7.41
C SER A 137 -3.53 -8.05 -6.86
N LEU A 138 -2.64 -7.31 -6.18
CA LEU A 138 -1.51 -7.87 -5.45
C LEU A 138 -1.74 -7.75 -3.96
N TRP A 139 -1.47 -8.84 -3.23
CA TRP A 139 -1.71 -8.92 -1.79
C TRP A 139 -0.47 -9.44 -1.07
N TYR A 140 -0.08 -8.76 0.00
CA TYR A 140 0.97 -9.25 0.88
C TYR A 140 0.42 -10.31 1.85
N ASP A 141 0.91 -11.55 1.72
CA ASP A 141 0.69 -12.59 2.72
C ASP A 141 1.75 -12.47 3.80
N LYS A 142 1.38 -11.95 4.97
CA LYS A 142 2.29 -11.80 6.10
C LYS A 142 2.79 -13.13 6.66
N ASN A 143 2.01 -14.21 6.52
CA ASN A 143 2.36 -15.51 7.09
C ASN A 143 3.41 -16.20 6.22
N GLN A 144 3.25 -16.11 4.89
CA GLN A 144 4.18 -16.69 3.93
C GLN A 144 5.31 -15.72 3.53
N ARG A 145 5.19 -14.44 3.89
CA ARG A 145 6.11 -13.35 3.54
C ARG A 145 6.36 -13.26 2.03
N ASN A 146 5.28 -13.34 1.27
CA ASN A 146 5.27 -13.23 -0.20
C ASN A 146 4.14 -12.30 -0.67
N ILE A 147 4.16 -12.00 -1.96
CA ILE A 147 3.13 -11.25 -2.67
C ILE A 147 2.38 -12.21 -3.57
N VAL A 148 1.07 -12.23 -3.38
CA VAL A 148 0.13 -13.08 -4.09
C VAL A 148 -0.58 -12.24 -5.16
N LEU A 149 -0.61 -12.78 -6.37
CA LEU A 149 -1.48 -12.33 -7.44
C LEU A 149 -2.85 -12.97 -7.26
N PHE A 150 -3.89 -12.15 -7.31
CA PHE A 150 -5.26 -12.60 -7.16
C PHE A 150 -6.15 -11.94 -8.22
N LYS A 151 -7.10 -12.70 -8.75
CA LYS A 151 -8.05 -12.20 -9.74
C LYS A 151 -9.21 -11.52 -9.02
N GLY A 152 -9.48 -10.26 -9.33
CA GLY A 152 -10.47 -9.44 -8.66
C GLY A 152 -9.85 -8.45 -7.67
N LYS A 153 -10.71 -7.78 -6.88
CA LYS A 153 -10.32 -6.71 -5.96
C LYS A 153 -10.54 -7.06 -4.49
N GLU A 154 -11.18 -8.19 -4.22
CA GLU A 154 -11.45 -8.64 -2.85
C GLU A 154 -10.22 -9.36 -2.28
N SER A 155 -10.16 -9.45 -0.96
CA SER A 155 -9.05 -10.10 -0.29
C SER A 155 -9.04 -11.61 -0.58
N PRO A 156 -7.90 -12.19 -1.00
CA PRO A 156 -7.77 -13.64 -1.15
C PRO A 156 -7.81 -14.36 0.20
N PHE A 157 -7.68 -13.65 1.32
CA PHE A 157 -7.60 -14.24 2.66
C PHE A 157 -8.95 -14.34 3.37
N GLU A 158 -10.03 -13.88 2.72
CA GLU A 158 -11.39 -14.01 3.23
C GLU A 158 -11.97 -15.41 2.99
N GLU A 159 -12.90 -15.85 3.86
CA GLU A 159 -13.51 -17.18 3.80
C GLU A 159 -14.11 -17.50 2.43
N LYS A 160 -14.84 -16.54 1.86
CA LYS A 160 -15.50 -16.67 0.55
C LYS A 160 -14.54 -16.91 -0.62
N ASN A 161 -13.27 -16.52 -0.46
CA ASN A 161 -12.25 -16.58 -1.52
C ASN A 161 -11.20 -17.67 -1.24
N LYS A 162 -11.48 -18.58 -0.29
CA LYS A 162 -10.55 -19.67 0.05
C LYS A 162 -10.34 -20.68 -1.07
N GLU A 163 -11.38 -20.91 -1.87
CA GLU A 163 -11.36 -21.85 -3.00
C GLU A 163 -10.81 -21.22 -4.29
N GLU A 164 -10.62 -19.90 -4.32
CA GLU A 164 -10.08 -19.21 -5.49
C GLU A 164 -8.56 -19.39 -5.59
N GLU A 165 -8.07 -19.48 -6.83
CA GLU A 165 -6.65 -19.65 -7.13
C GLU A 165 -5.85 -18.39 -6.75
N LYS A 166 -4.69 -18.63 -6.16
CA LYS A 166 -3.76 -17.62 -5.65
C LYS A 166 -2.38 -17.97 -6.15
N TYR A 167 -1.72 -17.03 -6.81
CA TYR A 167 -0.41 -17.27 -7.40
C TYR A 167 0.65 -16.52 -6.60
N ALA A 168 1.54 -17.24 -5.93
CA ALA A 168 2.62 -16.64 -5.13
C ALA A 168 3.75 -16.14 -6.04
N ILE A 169 3.61 -14.93 -6.57
CA ILE A 169 4.46 -14.46 -7.67
C ILE A 169 5.78 -13.83 -7.21
N PHE A 170 5.82 -13.19 -6.04
CA PHE A 170 7.06 -12.59 -5.51
C PHE A 170 7.32 -12.95 -4.06
N GLY A 171 8.54 -13.37 -3.76
CA GLY A 171 9.07 -13.45 -2.40
C GLY A 171 9.73 -12.15 -1.97
N LEU A 172 9.98 -12.02 -0.66
CA LEU A 172 10.80 -10.95 -0.11
C LEU A 172 12.24 -11.42 0.12
N SER A 173 13.21 -10.61 -0.30
CA SER A 173 14.64 -10.89 -0.19
C SER A 173 15.44 -9.69 0.33
N GLY A 174 16.75 -9.86 0.49
CA GLY A 174 17.67 -8.80 0.93
C GLY A 174 17.29 -8.20 2.30
N ASN A 175 17.13 -6.88 2.35
CA ASN A 175 16.85 -6.13 3.58
C ASN A 175 15.45 -6.36 4.14
N ALA A 176 14.56 -7.07 3.42
CA ALA A 176 13.22 -7.39 3.91
C ALA A 176 13.17 -8.39 5.07
N SER A 177 14.31 -8.85 5.59
CA SER A 177 14.38 -9.62 6.85
C SER A 177 13.77 -8.89 8.06
N LYS A 178 13.67 -7.55 7.99
CA LYS A 178 12.97 -6.70 8.98
C LYS A 178 11.44 -6.80 8.88
N ILE A 179 10.89 -7.20 7.74
CA ILE A 179 9.45 -7.41 7.51
C ILE A 179 9.09 -8.82 7.97
N LYS A 180 8.77 -8.96 9.26
CA LYS A 180 8.36 -10.22 9.91
C LYS A 180 7.62 -9.95 11.22
N GLY A 181 6.91 -10.96 11.72
CA GLY A 181 6.16 -10.86 12.97
C GLY A 181 5.05 -9.81 12.83
N ASP A 182 5.11 -8.79 13.67
CA ASP A 182 4.12 -7.70 13.67
C ASP A 182 4.39 -6.63 12.60
N ILE A 183 5.53 -6.69 11.91
CA ILE A 183 5.90 -5.76 10.85
C ILE A 183 5.53 -6.35 9.49
N GLN A 184 4.75 -5.62 8.70
CA GLN A 184 4.28 -6.04 7.38
C GLN A 184 4.29 -4.91 6.34
N LEU A 185 4.26 -5.30 5.07
CA LEU A 185 3.99 -4.37 3.98
C LEU A 185 2.50 -4.02 3.97
N VAL A 186 2.21 -2.75 3.73
CA VAL A 186 0.83 -2.24 3.58
C VAL A 186 0.74 -1.34 2.36
N ASN A 187 -0.48 -1.08 1.89
CA ASN A 187 -0.77 -0.20 0.77
C ASN A 187 -0.09 1.18 0.94
N ASP A 188 0.44 1.74 -0.15
CA ASP A 188 1.08 3.05 -0.17
C ASP A 188 0.09 4.18 0.17
N LYS A 189 -1.06 4.20 -0.51
CA LYS A 189 -2.06 5.27 -0.41
C LYS A 189 -3.04 5.09 0.74
N THR A 190 -3.46 3.86 0.99
CA THR A 190 -4.49 3.50 1.98
C THR A 190 -3.96 2.39 2.92
N PRO A 191 -2.91 2.67 3.71
CA PRO A 191 -2.22 1.65 4.51
C PRO A 191 -3.09 1.01 5.61
N SER A 192 -4.18 1.67 6.00
CA SER A 192 -5.11 1.17 7.01
C SER A 192 -6.53 1.65 6.75
N ILE A 193 -7.51 0.84 7.16
CA ILE A 193 -8.93 1.13 7.10
C ILE A 193 -9.48 1.11 8.53
N LYS A 194 -10.24 2.14 8.89
CA LYS A 194 -10.98 2.20 10.16
C LYS A 194 -12.36 1.59 9.95
N MET A 195 -12.75 0.66 10.82
CA MET A 195 -14.05 -0.02 10.78
C MET A 195 -14.67 -0.04 12.17
N ASP A 196 -15.94 0.36 12.27
CA ASP A 196 -16.70 0.20 13.51
C ASP A 196 -17.27 -1.21 13.60
N LYS A 197 -16.87 -1.97 14.61
CA LYS A 197 -17.38 -3.30 14.93
C LYS A 197 -17.94 -3.27 16.35
N ASP A 198 -19.23 -3.55 16.49
CA ASP A 198 -19.93 -3.62 17.78
C ASP A 198 -19.79 -2.34 18.63
N GLY A 199 -19.74 -1.16 17.98
CA GLY A 199 -19.57 0.13 18.64
C GLY A 199 -18.12 0.49 19.00
N HIS A 200 -17.16 -0.34 18.61
CA HIS A 200 -15.73 -0.10 18.79
C HIS A 200 -15.03 0.14 17.45
N GLN A 201 -14.23 1.21 17.37
CA GLN A 201 -13.42 1.48 16.19
C GLN A 201 -12.21 0.54 16.16
N THR A 202 -12.11 -0.24 15.10
CA THR A 202 -10.97 -1.13 14.82
C THR A 202 -10.17 -0.61 13.62
N VAL A 203 -8.85 -0.77 13.66
CA VAL A 203 -7.92 -0.44 12.58
C VAL A 203 -7.47 -1.74 11.93
N VAL A 204 -7.76 -1.89 10.64
CA VAL A 204 -7.31 -3.01 9.81
C VAL A 204 -6.25 -2.52 8.86
N LEU A 205 -5.08 -3.17 8.87
CA LEU A 205 -4.00 -2.85 7.94
C LEU A 205 -4.34 -3.38 6.54
N SER A 206 -4.10 -2.57 5.52
CA SER A 206 -4.41 -2.90 4.13
C SER A 206 -3.23 -3.58 3.47
N ASN A 207 -3.32 -4.90 3.28
CA ASN A 207 -2.26 -5.69 2.64
C ASN A 207 -2.39 -5.73 1.10
N GLN A 208 -3.39 -5.05 0.52
CA GLN A 208 -3.49 -4.89 -0.92
C GLN A 208 -2.46 -3.87 -1.39
N LEU A 209 -1.50 -4.28 -2.21
CA LEU A 209 -0.38 -3.41 -2.60
C LEU A 209 -0.70 -2.65 -3.89
N ASP A 210 -0.22 -1.41 -3.96
CA ASP A 210 -0.28 -0.61 -5.17
C ASP A 210 0.83 -1.08 -6.12
N PHE A 211 0.53 -1.16 -7.43
CA PHE A 211 1.54 -1.57 -8.40
C PHE A 211 1.32 -0.92 -9.77
N ASN A 212 2.41 -0.85 -10.54
CA ASN A 212 2.42 -0.42 -11.93
C ASN A 212 3.11 -1.47 -12.79
N ILE A 213 2.57 -1.75 -13.97
CA ILE A 213 3.27 -2.55 -14.99
C ILE A 213 3.79 -1.59 -16.07
N PHE A 214 5.10 -1.59 -16.24
CA PHE A 214 5.75 -0.90 -17.34
C PHE A 214 5.95 -1.89 -18.48
N LYS A 215 5.15 -1.71 -19.53
CA LYS A 215 5.25 -2.52 -20.76
C LYS A 215 6.41 -1.98 -21.60
N ASN A 216 7.60 -2.57 -21.46
CA ASN A 216 8.58 -2.56 -22.54
C ASN A 216 9.67 -3.62 -22.33
N GLU A 217 10.22 -4.07 -23.48
CA GLU A 217 11.14 -5.18 -23.71
C GLU A 217 10.43 -6.52 -24.03
N GLU A 218 10.02 -6.67 -25.30
CA GLU A 218 9.64 -7.96 -25.89
C GLU A 218 8.32 -8.61 -25.39
N ASN A 219 7.77 -9.54 -26.18
CA ASN A 219 6.48 -10.18 -25.90
C ASN A 219 6.47 -10.97 -24.58
N ASP A 220 7.64 -11.35 -24.06
CA ASP A 220 7.75 -12.30 -22.94
C ASP A 220 8.37 -11.70 -21.66
N LYS A 221 8.61 -10.38 -21.59
CA LYS A 221 9.07 -9.74 -20.35
C LYS A 221 8.24 -8.53 -19.97
N PHE A 222 8.19 -8.19 -18.70
CA PHE A 222 7.62 -6.93 -18.24
C PHE A 222 8.27 -6.48 -16.94
N TYR A 223 8.35 -5.17 -16.74
CA TYR A 223 8.74 -4.61 -15.46
C TYR A 223 7.49 -4.34 -14.63
N ILE A 224 7.56 -4.73 -13.36
CA ILE A 224 6.57 -4.36 -12.36
C ILE A 224 7.24 -3.53 -11.27
N GLU A 225 6.57 -2.48 -10.83
CA GLU A 225 6.90 -1.72 -9.62
C GLU A 225 5.78 -1.93 -8.62
N VAL A 226 6.12 -2.36 -7.40
CA VAL A 226 5.19 -2.44 -6.27
C VAL A 226 5.52 -1.33 -5.29
N LYS A 227 4.50 -0.53 -4.95
CA LYS A 227 4.59 0.58 -3.99
C LYS A 227 3.96 0.18 -2.68
N TYR A 228 4.64 0.50 -1.58
CA TYR A 228 4.22 0.09 -0.25
C TYR A 228 4.68 1.08 0.82
N LYS A 229 4.01 0.96 1.96
CA LYS A 229 4.47 1.44 3.26
C LYS A 229 4.77 0.25 4.17
N VAL A 230 5.36 0.53 5.32
CA VAL A 230 5.60 -0.48 6.35
C VAL A 230 4.75 -0.14 7.56
N ALA A 231 4.09 -1.14 8.13
CA ALA A 231 3.34 -0.98 9.35
C ALA A 231 3.73 -2.03 10.38
N LYS A 232 3.77 -1.61 11.64
CA LYS A 232 3.87 -2.46 12.82
C LYS A 232 2.52 -2.52 13.51
N PHE A 233 1.92 -3.70 13.51
CA PHE A 233 0.69 -3.96 14.22
C PHE A 233 0.97 -4.01 15.72
N LEU A 234 0.22 -3.26 16.53
CA LEU A 234 0.34 -3.29 18.00
C LEU A 234 -0.89 -3.91 18.64
N SER A 235 -2.07 -3.50 18.18
CA SER A 235 -3.36 -4.01 18.63
C SER A 235 -4.44 -3.72 17.59
N SER A 236 -5.67 -4.18 17.85
CA SER A 236 -6.84 -3.90 17.00
C SER A 236 -7.16 -2.42 16.81
N GLU A 237 -6.63 -1.54 17.64
CA GLU A 237 -6.88 -0.09 17.59
C GLU A 237 -5.64 0.71 17.21
N ASN A 238 -4.45 0.12 17.37
CA ASN A 238 -3.18 0.83 17.25
C ASN A 238 -2.24 0.15 16.26
N SER A 239 -1.64 0.96 15.41
CA SER A 239 -0.56 0.56 14.51
C SER A 239 0.36 1.73 14.28
N ILE A 240 1.65 1.46 14.11
CA ILE A 240 2.63 2.46 13.68
C ILE A 240 2.84 2.23 12.20
N ILE A 241 2.60 3.24 11.36
CA ILE A 241 2.71 3.15 9.91
C ILE A 241 3.77 4.14 9.46
N SER A 242 4.65 3.76 8.54
CA SER A 242 5.65 4.66 7.99
C SER A 242 4.99 5.88 7.34
N THR A 243 5.57 7.05 7.58
CA THR A 243 5.17 8.29 6.92
C THR A 243 5.56 8.22 5.46
N ASN A 244 6.77 7.72 5.21
CA ASN A 244 7.34 7.58 3.88
C ASN A 244 6.90 6.27 3.23
N SER A 245 6.75 6.35 1.92
CA SER A 245 6.51 5.21 1.05
C SER A 245 7.81 4.79 0.38
N ASN A 246 7.86 3.55 -0.09
CA ASN A 246 8.95 3.05 -0.92
C ASN A 246 8.39 2.18 -2.04
N SER A 247 9.23 1.83 -2.99
CA SER A 247 8.89 0.93 -4.07
C SER A 247 10.01 -0.08 -4.32
N SER A 248 9.61 -1.21 -4.87
CA SER A 248 10.54 -2.20 -5.38
C SER A 248 10.10 -2.62 -6.77
N SER A 249 11.08 -2.72 -7.66
CA SER A 249 10.86 -3.07 -9.05
C SER A 249 11.50 -4.42 -9.38
N LEU A 250 10.87 -5.16 -10.28
CA LEU A 250 11.37 -6.46 -10.73
C LEU A 250 11.07 -6.66 -12.22
N LEU A 251 12.05 -7.20 -12.95
CA LEU A 251 11.85 -7.72 -14.29
C LEU A 251 11.28 -9.13 -14.19
N VAL A 252 10.10 -9.34 -14.77
CA VAL A 252 9.46 -10.66 -14.88
C VAL A 252 9.69 -11.21 -16.29
N GLU A 253 10.26 -12.41 -16.37
CA GLU A 253 10.45 -13.14 -17.63
C GLU A 253 9.48 -14.33 -17.71
N LEU A 254 8.83 -14.50 -18.85
CA LEU A 254 7.74 -15.47 -19.08
C LEU A 254 8.17 -16.67 -19.95
N LYS A 255 9.48 -16.95 -20.01
CA LYS A 255 10.10 -18.01 -20.81
C LYS A 255 10.56 -19.17 -19.94
#